data_AF-A0A496TFM7-F1
#
_entry.id   AF-A0A496TFM7-F1
#
_cell.length_a   1.000
_cell.length_b   1.000
_cell.length_c   1.000
_cell.angle_alpha   90.00
_cell.angle_beta   90.00
_cell.angle_gamma   90.00
#
_symmetry.space_group_name_H-M   'P 1'
#
loop_
_entity.id
_entity.type
_entity.pdbx_description
1 polymer ?
#
loop_
_entity_poly.entity_id
_entity_poly.type
_entity_poly.pdbx_seq_one_letter_code
_entity_poly.pdbx_strand_id
1 'polypeptide(L)'
;MEIQLQQFINQHVKVVEPLMKQVNLSYWKATISGKEEDYQHYADLSLKLRQVYSNRQEFEQLKKFKASGQIHEPLLRRQLTILYN
;
A
#
# COMPACT_ATOMS: atom_id res chain seq x y z
N MET A 1 9.23 -17.26 -9.08
CA MET A 1 8.26 -16.14 -8.96
C MET A 1 7.92 -15.82 -7.51
N GLU A 2 7.69 -16.82 -6.66
CA GLU A 2 7.30 -16.59 -5.25
C GLU A 2 8.31 -15.78 -4.42
N ILE A 3 9.61 -16.08 -4.51
CA ILE A 3 10.65 -15.30 -3.80
C ILE A 3 10.61 -13.82 -4.21
N GLN A 4 10.43 -13.54 -5.49
CA GLN A 4 10.37 -12.16 -6.01
C GLN A 4 9.09 -11.45 -5.54
N LEU A 5 7.95 -12.15 -5.54
CA LEU A 5 6.71 -11.62 -4.99
C LEU A 5 6.82 -11.36 -3.48
N GLN A 6 7.44 -12.27 -2.72
CA GLN A 6 7.67 -12.08 -1.29
C GLN A 6 8.56 -10.85 -1.03
N GLN A 7 9.63 -10.67 -1.81
CA GLN A 7 10.49 -9.49 -1.72
C GLN A 7 9.73 -8.20 -2.04
N PHE A 8 8.90 -8.21 -3.10
CA PHE A 8 8.02 -7.10 -3.44
C PHE A 8 7.07 -6.76 -2.28
N ILE A 9 6.39 -7.75 -1.71
CA ILE A 9 5.46 -7.57 -0.58
C ILE A 9 6.21 -7.03 0.65
N ASN A 10 7.39 -7.57 0.96
CA ASN A 10 8.18 -7.10 2.10
C ASN A 10 8.58 -5.62 1.93
N GLN A 11 8.96 -5.21 0.71
CA GLN A 11 9.29 -3.82 0.44
C GLN A 11 8.05 -2.92 0.52
N HIS A 12 6.92 -3.38 -0.01
CA HIS A 12 5.65 -2.68 0.07
C HIS A 12 5.22 -2.44 1.53
N VAL A 13 5.25 -3.48 2.37
CA VAL A 13 4.88 -3.40 3.79
C VAL A 13 5.78 -2.41 4.54
N LYS A 14 7.09 -2.44 4.31
CA LYS A 14 8.03 -1.48 4.92
C LYS A 14 7.69 -0.02 4.64
N VAL A 15 7.09 0.27 3.48
CA VAL A 15 6.68 1.63 3.09
C VAL A 15 5.29 1.95 3.64
N VAL A 16 4.32 1.05 3.44
CA VAL A 16 2.91 1.31 3.73
C VAL A 16 2.62 1.27 5.23
N GLU A 17 3.21 0.36 6.00
CA GLU A 17 2.91 0.20 7.43
C GLU A 17 3.12 1.50 8.23
N PRO A 18 4.29 2.16 8.21
CA PRO A 18 4.48 3.41 8.95
C PRO A 18 3.64 4.56 8.37
N LEU A 19 3.42 4.60 7.06
CA LEU A 19 2.65 5.67 6.42
C LEU A 19 1.16 5.58 6.76
N MET A 20 0.59 4.38 6.68
CA MET A 20 -0.81 4.12 7.00
C MET A 20 -1.10 4.38 8.48
N LYS A 21 -0.17 4.06 9.39
CA LYS A 21 -0.26 4.47 10.79
C LYS A 21 -0.34 5.99 10.94
N GLN A 22 0.52 6.74 10.25
CA GLN A 22 0.50 8.21 10.30
C GLN A 22 -0.78 8.81 9.70
N VAL A 23 -1.26 8.27 8.57
CA VAL A 23 -2.54 8.65 7.96
C VAL A 23 -3.68 8.46 8.97
N ASN A 24 -3.77 7.30 9.61
CA ASN A 24 -4.84 7.02 10.56
C ASN A 24 -4.78 7.91 11.81
N LEU A 25 -3.58 8.17 12.35
CA LEU A 25 -3.39 9.06 13.49
C LEU A 25 -3.71 10.52 13.16
N SER A 26 -3.30 11.00 11.98
CA SER A 26 -3.62 12.36 11.52
C SER A 26 -5.12 12.55 11.28
N TYR A 27 -5.80 11.55 10.71
CA TYR A 27 -7.25 11.54 10.57
C TYR A 27 -7.94 11.64 11.94
N TRP A 28 -7.55 10.77 12.88
CA TRP A 28 -8.09 10.78 14.24
C TRP A 28 -7.92 12.16 14.90
N LYS A 29 -6.72 12.74 14.81
CA LYS A 29 -6.45 14.08 15.36
C LYS A 29 -7.34 15.15 14.73
N ALA A 30 -7.45 15.17 13.40
CA ALA A 30 -8.29 16.13 12.68
C ALA A 30 -9.76 16.05 13.11
N THR A 31 -10.28 14.83 13.28
CA THR A 31 -11.68 14.62 13.72
C THR A 31 -11.94 15.05 15.16
N ILE A 32 -10.92 15.05 16.03
CA ILE A 32 -11.06 15.52 17.42
C ILE A 32 -10.89 17.04 17.50
N SER A 33 -9.91 17.60 16.80
CA SER A 33 -9.58 19.02 16.91
C SER A 33 -10.51 19.91 16.08
N GLY A 34 -11.04 19.40 14.96
CA GLY A 34 -11.82 20.18 13.99
C GLY A 34 -11.00 21.25 13.26
N LYS A 35 -9.67 21.29 13.43
CA LYS A 35 -8.82 22.35 12.88
C LYS A 35 -8.47 22.08 11.42
N GLU A 36 -8.52 23.12 10.59
CA GLU A 36 -8.14 23.05 9.17
C GLU A 36 -6.70 22.56 8.97
N GLU A 37 -5.75 23.01 9.80
CA GLU A 37 -4.35 22.58 9.76
C GLU A 37 -4.17 21.05 9.95
N ASP A 38 -4.99 20.43 10.80
CA ASP A 38 -4.92 18.99 11.05
C ASP A 38 -5.54 18.21 9.88
N TYR A 39 -6.59 18.74 9.26
CA TYR A 39 -7.17 18.18 8.03
C TYR A 39 -6.21 18.29 6.84
N GLN A 40 -5.51 19.41 6.69
CA GLN A 40 -4.51 19.57 5.65
C GLN A 40 -3.37 18.56 5.82
N HIS A 41 -2.89 18.37 7.05
CA HIS A 41 -1.87 17.37 7.34
C HIS A 41 -2.33 15.94 6.99
N TYR A 42 -3.57 15.59 7.33
CA TYR A 42 -4.18 14.32 6.92
C TYR A 42 -4.27 14.18 5.40
N ALA A 43 -4.66 15.24 4.70
CA ALA A 43 -4.78 15.24 3.23
C ALA A 43 -3.42 14.99 2.56
N ASP A 44 -2.35 15.62 3.05
CA ASP A 44 -0.99 15.46 2.53
C ASP A 44 -0.48 14.02 2.71
N LEU A 45 -0.69 13.43 3.89
CA LEU A 45 -0.32 12.03 4.15
C LEU A 45 -1.16 11.06 3.32
N SER A 46 -2.45 11.31 3.19
CA SER A 46 -3.36 10.51 2.36
C SER A 46 -2.97 10.55 0.89
N LEU A 47 -2.51 11.71 0.39
CA LEU A 47 -1.98 11.84 -0.96
C LEU A 47 -0.72 10.98 -1.15
N LYS A 48 0.22 11.00 -0.20
CA LYS A 48 1.42 10.14 -0.23
C LYS A 48 1.04 8.65 -0.27
N LEU A 49 0.06 8.23 0.54
CA LEU A 49 -0.40 6.84 0.52
C LEU A 49 -1.02 6.47 -0.83
N ARG A 50 -1.85 7.35 -1.41
CA ARG A 50 -2.42 7.14 -2.75
C ARG A 50 -1.35 7.04 -3.84
N GLN A 51 -0.26 7.79 -3.73
CA GLN A 51 0.85 7.74 -4.69
C GLN A 51 1.55 6.37 -4.70
N VAL A 52 1.66 5.68 -3.56
CA VAL A 52 2.17 4.30 -3.51
C VAL A 52 1.33 3.39 -4.41
N TYR A 53 0.01 3.45 -4.27
CA TYR A 53 -0.92 2.62 -5.06
C TYR A 53 -1.16 3.13 -6.49
N SER A 54 -0.67 4.32 -6.83
CA SER A 54 -0.72 4.88 -8.20
C SER A 54 0.58 4.63 -8.97
N ASN A 55 1.55 3.91 -8.39
CA ASN A 55 2.82 3.63 -9.03
C ASN A 55 2.65 2.61 -10.17
N ARG A 56 2.71 3.11 -11.42
CA ARG A 56 2.59 2.29 -12.63
C ARG A 56 3.64 1.17 -12.70
N GLN A 57 4.87 1.42 -12.28
CA GLN A 57 5.94 0.42 -12.40
C GLN A 57 5.71 -0.75 -11.45
N GLU A 58 5.29 -0.47 -10.21
CA GLU A 58 4.94 -1.51 -9.23
C GLU A 58 3.71 -2.29 -9.68
N PHE A 59 2.70 -1.62 -10.23
CA PHE A 59 1.52 -2.28 -10.78
C PHE A 59 1.85 -3.23 -11.94
N GLU A 60 2.75 -2.84 -12.84
CA GLU A 60 3.20 -3.74 -13.91
C GLU A 60 3.96 -4.97 -13.37
N GLN A 61 4.65 -4.86 -12.23
CA GLN A 61 5.24 -6.04 -11.58
C GLN A 61 4.16 -6.99 -11.04
N LEU A 62 3.13 -6.46 -10.36
CA LEU A 62 1.99 -7.24 -9.90
C LEU A 62 1.28 -7.96 -11.04
N LYS A 63 1.11 -7.28 -12.18
CA LYS A 63 0.55 -7.87 -13.40
C LYS A 63 1.39 -9.04 -13.92
N LYS A 64 2.73 -8.92 -13.91
CA LYS A 64 3.65 -10.00 -14.29
C LYS A 64 3.56 -11.19 -13.34
N PHE A 65 3.50 -10.96 -12.03
CA PHE A 65 3.32 -12.04 -11.05
C PHE A 65 2.00 -12.79 -11.29
N LYS A 66 0.90 -12.06 -11.52
CA LYS A 66 -0.43 -12.64 -11.77
C LYS A 66 -0.46 -13.43 -13.09
N ALA A 67 0.10 -12.86 -14.15
CA ALA A 67 0.15 -13.51 -15.47
C ALA A 67 1.04 -14.75 -15.50
N SER A 68 2.02 -14.87 -14.59
CA SER A 68 2.92 -16.03 -14.56
C SER A 68 2.22 -17.34 -14.25
N GLY A 69 1.14 -17.34 -13.45
CA GLY A 69 0.51 -18.56 -12.95
C GLY A 69 1.40 -19.42 -12.04
N GLN A 70 2.57 -18.92 -11.62
CA GLN A 70 3.61 -19.67 -10.88
C GLN A 70 3.61 -19.39 -9.37
N ILE A 71 2.53 -18.80 -8.83
CA ILE A 71 2.38 -18.54 -7.40
C ILE A 71 1.41 -19.58 -6.84
N HIS A 72 1.95 -20.63 -6.25
CA HIS A 72 1.20 -21.78 -5.76
C HIS A 72 0.88 -21.65 -4.27
N GLU A 73 1.80 -21.06 -3.51
CA GLU A 73 1.62 -20.83 -2.07
C GLU A 73 0.32 -20.02 -1.82
N PRO A 74 -0.64 -20.56 -1.03
CA PRO A 74 -1.96 -19.95 -0.88
C PRO A 74 -1.95 -18.52 -0.32
N LEU A 75 -1.10 -18.21 0.66
CA LEU A 75 -1.04 -16.89 1.29
C LEU A 75 -0.54 -15.83 0.32
N LEU A 76 0.57 -16.08 -0.37
CA LEU A 76 1.18 -15.24 -1.39
C LEU A 76 0.21 -14.99 -2.53
N ARG A 77 -0.53 -16.02 -2.96
CA ARG A 77 -1.55 -15.90 -4.01
C ARG A 77 -2.68 -14.97 -3.60
N ARG A 78 -3.12 -15.05 -2.33
CA ARG A 78 -4.13 -14.14 -1.77
C ARG A 78 -3.58 -12.71 -1.68
N GLN A 79 -2.36 -12.53 -1.19
CA GLN A 79 -1.72 -11.22 -1.10
C GLN A 79 -1.56 -10.57 -2.47
N LEU A 80 -1.11 -11.33 -3.48
CA LEU A 80 -1.05 -10.87 -4.87
C LEU A 80 -2.42 -10.44 -5.40
N THR A 81 -3.46 -11.22 -5.10
CA THR A 81 -4.83 -10.89 -5.53
C THR A 81 -5.30 -9.57 -4.91
N ILE A 82 -5.02 -9.35 -3.63
CA ILE A 82 -5.40 -8.11 -2.93
C ILE A 82 -4.62 -6.92 -3.49
N LEU A 83 -3.30 -7.05 -3.69
CA LEU A 83 -2.46 -5.94 -4.16
C LEU A 83 -2.72 -5.58 -5.63
N TYR A 84 -3.24 -6.50 -6.44
CA TYR A 84 -3.55 -6.27 -7.85
C TYR A 84 -4.90 -5.59 -8.10
N ASN A 85 -5.86 -5.72 -7.18
CA ASN A 85 -7.24 -5.21 -7.33
C ASN A 85 -7.38 -3.78 -6.78
#